data_AF-A0AAP5J8Z9-F1
#
_entry.id   AF-A0AAP5J8Z9-F1
#
_cell.length_a   1.000
_cell.length_b   1.000
_cell.length_c   1.000
_cell.angle_alpha   90.00
_cell.angle_beta   90.00
_cell.angle_gamma   90.00
#
_symmetry.space_group_name_H-M   'P 1'
#
loop_
_entity.id
_entity.type
_entity.pdbx_description
1 polymer ?
#
loop_
_entity_poly.entity_id
_entity_poly.type
_entity_poly.pdbx_seq_one_letter_code
_entity_poly.pdbx_strand_id
1 'polypeptide(L)'
;MFIVNINVRTINYNSYFLLTKEMLNNYIYSSLNKTNKQIVSQLAINCFILSIGKEEFSNCSYLISKIKTLLDNELNFYEQTVFLYATGYFEFKRCQSTSGIEKMKQAIQVFDILGEDKLKLHYTDHFNKLVNKE
;
A
#
# COMPACT_ATOMS: atom_id res chain seq x y z
N MET A 1 -4.53 12.19 6.69
CA MET A 1 -5.19 12.46 5.39
C MET A 1 -4.12 12.58 4.29
N PHE A 2 -3.48 11.47 3.92
CA PHE A 2 -2.36 11.45 2.95
C PHE A 2 -2.57 10.47 1.78
N ILE A 3 -3.74 9.84 1.67
CA ILE A 3 -4.05 8.91 0.59
C ILE A 3 -5.30 9.44 -0.09
N VAL A 4 -5.17 10.48 -0.94
CA VAL A 4 -5.81 10.68 -2.28
C VAL A 4 -5.36 12.02 -2.91
N ASN A 5 -4.10 12.43 -2.76
CA ASN A 5 -3.57 13.45 -3.67
C ASN A 5 -2.29 12.91 -4.28
N ILE A 6 -2.46 11.86 -5.06
CA ILE A 6 -1.47 11.41 -6.03
C ILE A 6 -1.42 12.49 -7.11
N ASN A 7 -0.71 13.59 -6.82
CA ASN A 7 -0.13 14.43 -7.85
C ASN A 7 1.17 13.75 -8.34
N VAL A 8 1.10 12.46 -8.65
CA VAL A 8 2.15 11.70 -9.36
C VAL A 8 1.97 11.87 -10.88
N ARG A 9 1.19 12.88 -11.30
CA ARG A 9 1.07 13.25 -12.72
C ARG A 9 2.33 13.89 -13.30
N THR A 10 3.34 14.21 -12.48
CA THR A 10 4.56 14.90 -12.92
C THR A 10 5.75 13.97 -13.17
N ILE A 11 5.81 12.78 -12.56
CA ILE A 11 6.96 11.86 -12.64
C ILE A 11 6.50 10.55 -13.31
N ASN A 12 7.26 10.10 -14.31
CA ASN A 12 7.04 8.81 -14.97
C ASN A 12 7.05 7.66 -13.95
N TYR A 13 6.09 6.73 -14.05
CA TYR A 13 6.00 5.53 -13.21
C TYR A 13 7.34 4.80 -13.06
N ASN A 14 8.08 4.61 -14.16
CA ASN A 14 9.37 3.93 -14.14
C ASN A 14 10.38 4.66 -13.25
N SER A 15 10.45 5.99 -13.38
CA SER A 15 11.31 6.81 -12.52
C SER A 15 10.88 6.74 -11.06
N TYR A 16 9.57 6.79 -10.79
CA TYR A 16 9.04 6.68 -9.43
C TYR A 16 9.36 5.32 -8.78
N PHE A 17 9.23 4.23 -9.53
CA PHE A 17 9.57 2.89 -9.07
C PHE A 17 11.07 2.74 -8.80
N LEU A 18 11.93 3.19 -9.72
CA LEU A 18 13.38 3.14 -9.53
C LEU A 18 13.83 3.96 -8.33
N LEU A 19 13.30 5.18 -8.15
CA LEU A 19 13.57 6.00 -6.97
C LEU A 19 13.13 5.30 -5.68
N THR A 20 11.94 4.69 -5.67
CA THR A 20 11.45 3.93 -4.53
C THR A 20 12.35 2.74 -4.22
N LYS A 21 12.83 2.04 -5.25
CA LYS A 21 13.76 0.92 -5.13
C LYS A 21 15.10 1.33 -4.51
N GLU A 22 15.69 2.42 -4.99
CA GLU A 22 16.93 2.98 -4.44
C GLU A 22 16.76 3.42 -2.98
N MET A 23 15.66 4.10 -2.66
CA MET A 23 15.34 4.52 -1.28
C MET A 23 15.18 3.33 -0.34
N LEU A 24 14.47 2.27 -0.76
CA LEU A 24 14.30 1.06 0.02
C LEU A 24 15.63 0.35 0.29
N ASN A 25 16.51 0.28 -0.72
CA ASN A 25 17.83 -0.32 -0.54
C ASN A 25 18.68 0.52 0.43
N ASN A 26 18.80 1.83 0.19
CA ASN A 26 19.63 2.72 1.01
C ASN A 26 19.15 2.77 2.48
N TYR A 27 17.83 2.75 2.71
CA TYR A 27 17.27 2.77 4.05
C TYR A 27 17.60 1.49 4.85
N ILE A 28 17.54 0.32 4.21
CA ILE A 28 17.89 -0.96 4.84
C ILE A 28 19.33 -0.94 5.38
N TYR A 29 20.23 -0.17 4.73
CA TYR A 29 21.62 -0.03 5.15
C TYR A 29 21.86 1.03 6.25
N SER A 30 20.94 1.98 6.47
CA SER A 30 21.20 3.20 7.28
C SER A 30 20.37 3.29 8.57
N SER A 31 20.02 2.17 9.20
CA SER A 31 18.96 1.88 10.19
C SER A 31 18.81 2.75 11.47
N LEU A 32 19.26 4.01 11.49
CA LEU A 32 19.34 4.84 12.69
C LEU A 32 18.14 5.76 12.97
N ASN A 33 17.19 5.97 12.03
CA ASN A 33 16.08 6.93 12.22
C ASN A 33 14.68 6.35 11.90
N LYS A 34 13.79 6.37 12.90
CA LYS A 34 12.39 5.89 12.81
C LYS A 34 11.51 6.77 11.91
N THR A 35 11.71 8.08 11.88
CA THR A 35 10.95 8.99 11.02
C THR A 35 11.23 8.71 9.54
N ASN A 36 12.49 8.44 9.20
CA ASN A 36 12.87 8.05 7.84
C ASN A 36 12.23 6.72 7.45
N LYS A 37 12.09 5.78 8.40
CA LYS A 37 11.40 4.51 8.18
C LYS A 37 9.96 4.71 7.75
N GLN A 38 9.24 5.55 8.48
CA GLN A 38 7.82 5.79 8.23
C GLN A 38 7.61 6.43 6.85
N ILE A 39 8.43 7.41 6.49
CA ILE A 39 8.38 8.06 5.17
C ILE A 39 8.66 7.05 4.06
N VAL A 40 9.68 6.20 4.21
CA VAL A 40 10.01 5.16 3.23
C VAL A 40 8.90 4.11 3.13
N SER A 41 8.26 3.73 4.24
CA SER A 41 7.11 2.82 4.25
C SER A 41 5.93 3.37 3.46
N GLN A 42 5.56 4.63 3.72
CA GLN A 42 4.46 5.28 3.01
C GLN A 42 4.77 5.43 1.52
N LEU A 43 5.99 5.83 1.16
CA LEU A 43 6.44 5.89 -0.23
C LEU A 43 6.31 4.54 -0.93
N ALA A 44 6.81 3.47 -0.30
CA ALA A 44 6.78 2.12 -0.84
C ALA A 44 5.36 1.59 -1.01
N ILE A 45 4.48 1.80 -0.02
CA ILE A 45 3.06 1.42 -0.09
C ILE A 45 2.34 2.20 -1.21
N ASN A 46 2.62 3.49 -1.36
CA ASN A 46 2.06 4.29 -2.44
C ASN A 46 2.54 3.80 -3.83
N CYS A 47 3.83 3.48 -3.96
CA CYS A 47 4.37 2.86 -5.18
C CYS A 47 3.75 1.50 -5.46
N PHE A 48 3.44 0.73 -4.42
CA PHE A 48 2.77 -0.55 -4.55
C PHE A 48 1.36 -0.38 -5.10
N ILE A 49 0.53 0.48 -4.49
CA ILE A 49 -0.83 0.77 -4.97
C ILE A 49 -0.82 1.26 -6.43
N LEU A 50 0.12 2.15 -6.77
CA LEU A 50 0.30 2.61 -8.15
C LEU A 50 0.67 1.48 -9.12
N SER A 51 1.56 0.58 -8.70
CA SER A 51 1.98 -0.58 -9.50
C SER A 51 0.82 -1.56 -9.73
N ILE A 52 -0.07 -1.74 -8.74
CA ILE A 52 -1.30 -2.53 -8.93
C ILE A 52 -2.19 -1.82 -9.96
N GLY A 53 -2.37 -0.50 -9.85
CA GLY A 53 -3.12 0.30 -10.81
C GLY A 53 -2.62 0.15 -12.25
N LYS A 54 -1.30 0.09 -12.44
CA LYS A 54 -0.62 -0.11 -13.73
C LYS A 54 -0.47 -1.57 -14.17
N GLU A 55 -0.88 -2.53 -13.35
CA GLU A 55 -0.77 -3.99 -13.63
C GLU A 55 0.68 -4.49 -13.74
N GLU A 56 1.61 -3.78 -13.11
CA GLU A 56 3.03 -4.12 -13.05
C GLU A 56 3.27 -5.14 -11.92
N PHE A 57 2.80 -6.37 -12.13
CA PHE A 57 2.75 -7.40 -11.08
C PHE A 57 4.14 -7.89 -10.62
N SER A 58 5.15 -7.81 -11.47
CA SER A 58 6.55 -8.08 -11.08
C SER A 58 7.03 -7.07 -10.03
N ASN A 59 6.79 -5.78 -10.29
CA ASN A 59 7.11 -4.68 -9.37
C ASN A 59 6.32 -4.78 -8.07
N CYS A 60 5.04 -5.16 -8.15
CA CYS A 60 4.20 -5.45 -6.98
C CYS A 60 4.83 -6.52 -6.08
N SER A 61 5.27 -7.65 -6.67
CA SER A 61 5.86 -8.76 -5.91
C SER A 61 7.15 -8.34 -5.21
N TYR A 62 8.00 -7.55 -5.89
CA TYR A 62 9.20 -6.96 -5.29
C TYR A 62 8.84 -6.06 -4.09
N LEU A 63 7.90 -5.13 -4.27
CA LEU A 63 7.51 -4.18 -3.22
C LEU A 63 6.88 -4.88 -2.01
N ILE A 64 6.06 -5.91 -2.21
CA ILE A 64 5.48 -6.70 -1.12
C ILE A 64 6.59 -7.28 -0.23
N SER A 65 7.64 -7.86 -0.82
CA SER A 65 8.75 -8.43 -0.05
C SER A 65 9.47 -7.38 0.80
N LYS A 66 9.72 -6.20 0.22
CA LYS A 66 10.44 -5.11 0.89
C LYS A 66 9.60 -4.41 1.96
N ILE A 67 8.32 -4.16 1.70
CA ILE A 67 7.41 -3.54 2.67
C ILE A 67 7.21 -4.46 3.87
N LYS A 68 7.11 -5.79 3.68
CA LYS A 68 7.05 -6.74 4.79
C LYS A 68 8.27 -6.62 5.71
N THR A 69 9.47 -6.62 5.17
CA THR A 69 10.70 -6.42 5.96
C THR A 69 10.73 -5.07 6.65
N LEU A 70 10.20 -4.03 6.01
CA LEU A 70 10.17 -2.69 6.56
C LEU A 70 9.16 -2.55 7.72
N LEU A 71 8.02 -3.21 7.64
CA LEU A 71 6.98 -3.17 8.68
C LEU A 71 7.20 -4.21 9.79
N ASP A 72 8.15 -5.12 9.62
CA ASP A 72 8.46 -6.14 10.63
C ASP A 72 8.97 -5.51 11.94
N ASN A 73 8.46 -6.00 13.07
CA ASN A 73 8.74 -5.53 14.43
C ASN A 73 8.41 -4.05 14.71
N GLU A 74 7.56 -3.40 13.91
CA GLU A 74 7.14 -2.00 14.11
C GLU A 74 5.70 -1.87 14.60
N LEU A 75 5.43 -0.90 15.47
CA LEU A 75 4.08 -0.54 15.94
C LEU A 75 3.37 0.44 14.98
N ASN A 76 3.51 0.21 13.67
CA ASN A 76 2.95 1.06 12.62
C ASN A 76 1.60 0.53 12.14
N PHE A 77 0.58 0.60 13.01
CA PHE A 77 -0.76 0.03 12.74
C PHE A 77 -1.42 0.62 11.49
N TYR A 78 -1.21 1.91 11.22
CA TYR A 78 -1.73 2.56 10.04
C TYR A 78 -1.13 1.96 8.75
N GLU A 79 0.19 1.97 8.61
CA GLU A 79 0.89 1.44 7.44
C GLU A 79 0.61 -0.05 7.24
N GLN A 80 0.52 -0.82 8.33
CA GLN A 80 0.15 -2.25 8.26
C GLN A 80 -1.27 -2.45 7.74
N THR A 81 -2.23 -1.63 8.17
CA THR A 81 -3.63 -1.74 7.73
C THR A 81 -3.77 -1.34 6.27
N VAL A 82 -3.10 -0.27 5.84
CA VAL A 82 -3.07 0.13 4.43
C VAL A 82 -2.39 -0.95 3.56
N PHE A 83 -1.29 -1.53 4.04
CA PHE A 83 -0.60 -2.60 3.34
C PHE A 83 -1.46 -3.89 3.24
N LEU A 84 -2.21 -4.23 4.29
CA LEU A 84 -3.18 -5.33 4.26
C LEU A 84 -4.25 -5.10 3.19
N TYR A 85 -4.82 -3.89 3.13
CA TYR A 85 -5.77 -3.54 2.06
C TYR A 85 -5.13 -3.66 0.68
N ALA A 86 -3.94 -3.09 0.48
CA ALA A 86 -3.26 -3.09 -0.81
C ALA A 86 -2.86 -4.49 -1.28
N THR A 87 -2.46 -5.38 -0.37
CA THR A 87 -2.20 -6.80 -0.70
C THR A 87 -3.48 -7.53 -1.09
N GLY A 88 -4.59 -7.26 -0.39
CA GLY A 88 -5.90 -7.77 -0.80
C GLY A 88 -6.33 -7.28 -2.18
N TYR A 89 -6.10 -6.00 -2.47
CA TYR A 89 -6.36 -5.41 -3.79
C TYR A 89 -5.51 -6.06 -4.89
N PHE A 90 -4.22 -6.28 -4.65
CA PHE A 90 -3.34 -6.99 -5.57
C PHE A 90 -3.82 -8.41 -5.87
N GLU A 91 -4.16 -9.19 -4.84
CA GLU A 91 -4.65 -10.57 -4.99
C GLU A 91 -5.99 -10.63 -5.75
N PHE A 92 -6.89 -9.69 -5.45
CA PHE A 92 -8.16 -9.57 -6.15
C PHE A 92 -7.94 -9.18 -7.62
N LYS A 93 -7.08 -8.20 -7.91
CA LYS A 93 -6.83 -7.74 -9.28
C LYS A 93 -6.11 -8.81 -10.12
N ARG A 94 -5.19 -9.57 -9.52
CA ARG A 94 -4.40 -10.59 -10.24
C ARG A 94 -5.18 -11.87 -10.51
N CYS A 95 -5.98 -12.35 -9.55
CA CYS A 95 -6.59 -13.68 -9.63
C CYS A 95 -8.07 -13.73 -9.18
N GLN A 96 -8.73 -12.59 -8.98
CA GLN A 96 -10.09 -12.51 -8.41
C GLN A 96 -10.23 -13.32 -7.10
N SER A 97 -9.16 -13.33 -6.30
CA SER A 97 -9.09 -14.18 -5.12
C SER A 97 -10.08 -13.72 -4.05
N THR A 98 -10.86 -14.67 -3.53
CA THR A 98 -11.71 -14.46 -2.34
C THR A 98 -10.88 -14.10 -1.11
N SER A 99 -9.66 -14.64 -0.98
CA SER A 99 -8.73 -14.24 0.08
C SER A 99 -8.37 -12.76 -0.01
N GLY A 100 -8.24 -12.21 -1.23
CA GLY A 100 -7.97 -10.80 -1.45
C GLY A 100 -9.12 -9.91 -0.99
N ILE A 101 -10.36 -10.33 -1.26
CA ILE A 101 -11.58 -9.67 -0.77
C ILE A 101 -11.61 -9.62 0.76
N GLU A 102 -11.34 -10.77 1.41
CA GLU A 102 -11.35 -10.84 2.87
C GLU A 102 -10.26 -9.95 3.49
N LYS A 103 -9.06 -9.89 2.92
CA LYS A 103 -8.01 -8.95 3.37
C LYS A 103 -8.45 -7.49 3.26
N MET A 104 -9.11 -7.10 2.16
CA MET A 104 -9.63 -5.74 2.01
C MET A 104 -10.70 -5.41 3.06
N LYS A 105 -11.63 -6.34 3.32
CA LYS A 105 -12.67 -6.17 4.36
C LYS A 105 -12.08 -6.07 5.76
N GLN A 106 -11.09 -6.92 6.09
CA GLN A 106 -10.39 -6.88 7.38
C GLN A 106 -9.73 -5.52 7.60
N ALA A 107 -9.05 -4.98 6.59
CA ALA A 107 -8.44 -3.65 6.71
C ALA A 107 -9.48 -2.54 6.94
N ILE A 108 -10.63 -2.59 6.26
CA ILE A 108 -11.76 -1.66 6.50
C ILE A 108 -12.28 -1.80 7.94
N GLN A 109 -12.41 -3.03 8.44
CA GLN A 109 -12.83 -3.29 9.81
C GLN A 109 -11.85 -2.73 10.84
N VAL A 110 -10.54 -2.78 10.58
CA VAL A 110 -9.55 -2.16 11.47
C VAL A 110 -9.73 -0.65 11.53
N PHE A 111 -9.99 0.04 10.41
CA PHE A 111 -10.29 1.47 10.43
C PHE A 111 -11.57 1.78 11.23
N ASP A 112 -12.57 0.92 11.16
CA ASP A 112 -13.81 1.05 11.93
C ASP A 112 -13.55 0.94 13.44
N ILE A 113 -12.79 -0.09 13.86
CA ILE A 113 -12.41 -0.31 15.26
C ILE A 113 -11.61 0.87 15.83
N LEU A 114 -10.76 1.50 15.01
CA LEU A 114 -9.95 2.64 15.40
C LEU A 114 -10.72 3.99 15.37
N GLY A 115 -11.98 4.00 14.93
CA GLY A 115 -12.78 5.23 14.80
C GLY A 115 -12.32 6.16 13.67
N GLU A 116 -11.63 5.62 12.67
CA GLU A 116 -11.09 6.36 11.54
C GLU A 116 -12.12 6.48 10.39
N ASP A 117 -13.25 7.14 10.66
CA ASP A 117 -14.42 7.19 9.76
C ASP A 117 -14.09 7.66 8.34
N LYS A 118 -13.20 8.65 8.21
CA LYS A 118 -12.78 9.19 6.91
C LYS A 118 -12.01 8.15 6.09
N LEU A 119 -11.14 7.38 6.74
CA LEU A 119 -10.36 6.33 6.08
C LEU A 119 -11.27 5.16 5.72
N LYS A 120 -12.10 4.72 6.68
CA LYS A 120 -13.11 3.69 6.45
C LYS A 120 -13.96 4.01 5.22
N LEU A 121 -14.59 5.18 5.18
CA LEU A 121 -15.43 5.61 4.06
C LEU A 121 -14.67 5.56 2.72
N HIS A 122 -13.47 6.14 2.70
CA HIS A 122 -12.64 6.16 1.49
C HIS A 122 -12.30 4.74 0.97
N TYR A 123 -11.87 3.84 1.85
CA TYR A 123 -11.50 2.48 1.46
C TYR A 123 -12.71 1.60 1.12
N THR A 124 -13.85 1.83 1.77
CA THR A 124 -15.13 1.21 1.42
C THR A 124 -15.60 1.65 0.04
N ASP A 125 -15.55 2.95 -0.27
CA ASP A 125 -15.92 3.47 -1.60
C ASP A 125 -15.04 2.89 -2.71
N HIS A 126 -13.72 2.83 -2.47
CA HIS A 126 -12.80 2.18 -3.40
C HIS A 126 -13.11 0.68 -3.56
N PHE A 127 -13.38 -0.03 -2.47
CA PHE A 127 -13.72 -1.46 -2.50
C PHE A 127 -15.01 -1.72 -3.28
N ASN A 128 -16.05 -0.93 -3.04
CA ASN A 128 -17.33 -1.05 -3.73
C ASN A 128 -17.18 -0.83 -5.23
N LYS A 129 -16.39 0.17 -5.66
CA LYS A 129 -16.08 0.40 -7.08
C LYS A 129 -15.33 -0.76 -7.74
N LEU A 130 -14.55 -1.52 -6.97
CA LEU A 130 -13.80 -2.68 -7.49
C LEU A 130 -14.69 -3.91 -7.66
N VAL A 131 -15.58 -4.16 -6.69
CA VAL A 131 -16.42 -5.38 -6.65
C VAL A 131 -17.71 -5.20 -7.45
N ASN A 132 -18.33 -4.02 -7.39
CA ASN A 132 -19.58 -3.70 -8.08
C ASN A 132 -19.32 -3.07 -9.45
N LYS A 133 -18.37 -3.59 -10.23
CA LYS A 133 -18.23 -3.17 -11.63
C LYS A 133 -19.51 -3.53 -12.40
N GLU A 134 -20.45 -2.59 -12.46
CA GLU A 134 -21.35 -2.39 -13.59
C GLU A 134 -20.60 -1.70 -14.74
#